data_AF-R6ZCI2-F1
#
_entry.id   AF-R6ZCI2-F1
#
_cell.length_a   1.000
_cell.length_b   1.000
_cell.length_c   1.000
_cell.angle_alpha   90.00
_cell.angle_beta   90.00
_cell.angle_gamma   90.00
#
_symmetry.space_group_name_H-M   'P 1'
#
loop_
_entity.id
_entity.type
_entity.pdbx_description
1 polymer ?
#
loop_
_entity_poly.entity_id
_entity_poly.type
_entity_poly.pdbx_seq_one_letter_code
_entity_poly.pdbx_strand_id
1 'polypeptide(L)'
;MLHTKYTVRNKRPSYAFLMEMLWVCGFFAIAACIFVMAFAKADSMSRKAQDLNEAVMAAEQEMEQTFLSEREGTWSVCLDQAWKPVSEDPDGRLPGTDGPFPEETYAVLRVTSQADGRLLNVSIQVDAHVSESIQETIYTLEGSHMTGREEGERERNSENRQN
;
A
#
# COMPACT_ATOMS: atom_id res chain seq x y z
N MET A 1 -40.65 51.55 65.25
CA MET A 1 -40.32 51.48 63.81
C MET A 1 -39.44 50.27 63.58
N LEU A 2 -39.90 49.32 62.76
CA LEU A 2 -39.29 47.99 62.59
C LEU A 2 -37.96 48.07 61.80
N HIS A 3 -36.91 47.46 62.37
CA HIS A 3 -35.62 47.27 61.73
C HIS A 3 -35.71 46.04 60.83
N THR A 4 -35.90 46.25 59.52
CA THR A 4 -35.83 45.19 58.51
C THR A 4 -34.40 44.64 58.47
N LYS A 5 -34.20 43.46 59.06
CA LYS A 5 -32.94 42.71 58.94
C LYS A 5 -32.84 42.13 57.53
N TYR A 6 -31.90 42.63 56.74
CA TYR A 6 -31.50 42.01 55.49
C TYR A 6 -30.85 40.65 55.80
N THR A 7 -31.54 39.56 55.46
CA THR A 7 -30.96 38.23 55.47
C THR A 7 -30.14 38.07 54.19
N VAL A 8 -28.84 38.32 54.28
CA VAL A 8 -27.89 37.94 53.21
C VAL A 8 -27.87 36.42 53.16
N ARG A 9 -28.64 35.87 52.22
CA ARG A 9 -28.73 34.44 51.95
C ARG A 9 -27.36 33.96 51.46
N ASN A 10 -26.62 33.34 52.37
CA ASN A 10 -25.34 32.68 52.16
C ASN A 10 -25.36 31.90 50.82
N LYS A 11 -24.61 32.37 49.83
CA LYS A 11 -24.39 31.66 48.56
C LYS A 11 -23.59 30.40 48.89
N ARG A 12 -24.23 29.25 48.70
CA ARG A 12 -23.69 27.94 49.06
C ARG A 12 -22.40 27.67 48.27
N PRO A 13 -21.29 27.27 48.92
CA PRO A 13 -20.03 26.93 48.26
C PRO A 13 -20.16 25.75 47.26
N SER A 14 -21.27 25.02 47.26
CA SER A 14 -21.49 23.87 46.36
C SER A 14 -21.58 24.25 44.88
N TYR A 15 -22.00 25.47 44.52
CA TYR A 15 -22.07 25.86 43.10
C TYR A 15 -20.68 26.04 42.48
N ALA A 16 -19.72 26.55 43.24
CA ALA A 16 -18.34 26.70 42.78
C ALA A 16 -17.68 25.33 42.52
N PHE A 17 -17.86 24.38 43.44
CA PHE A 17 -17.37 23.00 43.29
C PHE A 17 -18.07 22.26 42.13
N LEU A 18 -19.38 22.45 41.94
CA LEU A 18 -20.09 21.88 40.80
C LEU A 18 -19.61 22.44 39.46
N MET A 19 -19.34 23.75 39.39
CA MET A 19 -18.76 24.37 38.19
C MET A 19 -17.37 23.80 37.89
N GLU A 20 -16.53 23.59 38.91
CA GLU A 20 -15.20 22.99 38.75
C GLU A 20 -15.27 21.56 38.20
N MET A 21 -16.12 20.71 38.76
CA MET A 21 -16.34 19.35 38.24
C MET A 21 -16.90 19.36 36.82
N LEU A 22 -17.75 20.33 36.47
CA LEU A 22 -18.29 20.50 35.12
C LEU A 22 -17.18 20.84 34.11
N TRP A 23 -16.24 21.72 34.47
CA TRP A 23 -15.08 22.02 33.64
C TRP A 23 -14.21 20.78 33.42
N VAL A 24 -13.91 20.02 34.47
CA VAL A 24 -13.13 18.77 34.36
C VAL A 24 -13.83 17.77 33.44
N CYS A 25 -15.12 17.52 33.64
CA CYS A 25 -15.90 16.64 32.78
C CYS A 25 -15.95 17.15 31.33
N GLY A 26 -16.06 18.47 31.12
CA GLY A 26 -16.08 19.08 29.79
C GLY A 26 -14.75 18.92 29.05
N PHE A 27 -13.63 19.24 29.69
CA PHE A 27 -12.30 19.04 29.11
C PHE A 27 -12.01 17.57 28.85
N PHE A 28 -12.41 16.69 29.78
CA PHE A 28 -12.26 15.25 29.61
C PHE A 28 -13.07 14.73 28.42
N ALA A 29 -14.32 15.18 28.25
CA ALA A 29 -15.15 14.80 27.12
C ALA A 29 -14.55 15.27 25.78
N ILE A 30 -14.08 16.52 25.70
CA ILE A 30 -13.42 17.05 24.50
C ILE A 30 -12.15 16.27 24.18
N ALA A 31 -11.30 16.01 25.18
CA ALA A 31 -10.09 15.21 25.01
C ALA A 31 -10.41 13.79 24.52
N ALA A 32 -11.41 13.14 25.12
CA ALA A 32 -11.87 11.82 24.69
C ALA A 32 -12.36 11.84 23.23
N CYS A 33 -13.13 12.84 22.82
CA CYS A 33 -13.54 13.00 21.43
C CYS A 33 -12.35 13.13 20.47
N ILE A 34 -11.35 13.94 20.83
CA ILE A 34 -10.12 14.10 20.02
C ILE A 34 -9.37 12.78 19.91
N PHE A 35 -9.21 12.03 21.01
CA PHE A 35 -8.52 10.74 20.98
C PHE A 35 -9.25 9.70 20.14
N VAL A 36 -10.57 9.62 20.21
CA VAL A 36 -11.36 8.70 19.37
C VAL A 36 -11.21 9.06 17.89
N MET A 37 -11.25 10.35 17.55
CA MET A 37 -11.06 10.81 16.17
C MET A 37 -9.64 10.53 15.67
N ALA A 38 -8.63 10.78 16.51
CA ALA A 38 -7.24 10.46 16.21
C ALA A 38 -7.05 8.95 16.01
N PHE A 39 -7.67 8.13 16.86
CA PHE A 39 -7.63 6.68 16.75
C PHE A 39 -8.30 6.18 15.47
N ALA A 40 -9.48 6.69 15.12
CA ALA A 40 -10.16 6.35 13.87
C ALA A 40 -9.33 6.72 12.63
N LYS A 41 -8.65 7.87 12.68
CA LYS A 41 -7.74 8.28 11.62
C LYS A 41 -6.47 7.41 11.57
N ALA A 42 -5.93 7.05 12.73
CA ALA A 42 -4.79 6.15 12.81
C ALA A 42 -5.12 4.75 12.30
N ASP A 43 -6.31 4.22 12.61
CA ASP A 43 -6.78 2.92 12.11
C ASP A 43 -6.88 2.90 10.58
N SER A 44 -7.48 3.94 9.98
CA SER A 44 -7.56 4.02 8.52
C SER A 44 -6.18 4.19 7.86
N MET A 45 -5.28 4.95 8.46
CA MET A 45 -3.89 5.06 7.99
C MET A 45 -3.12 3.74 8.12
N SER A 46 -3.32 3.01 9.22
CA SER A 46 -2.67 1.71 9.47
C SER A 46 -3.09 0.67 8.43
N ARG A 47 -4.38 0.63 8.07
CA ARG A 47 -4.89 -0.28 7.02
C ARG A 47 -4.24 0.01 5.67
N LYS A 48 -4.22 1.29 5.26
CA LYS A 48 -3.55 1.69 4.01
C LYS A 48 -2.05 1.37 4.00
N ALA A 49 -1.38 1.51 5.14
CA ALA A 49 0.03 1.16 5.27
C ALA A 49 0.26 -0.36 5.17
N GLN A 50 -0.67 -1.17 5.69
CA GLN A 50 -0.64 -2.61 5.53
C GLN A 50 -0.81 -3.01 4.06
N ASP A 51 -1.81 -2.44 3.37
CA ASP A 51 -2.03 -2.70 1.94
C ASP A 51 -0.81 -2.31 1.10
N LEU A 52 -0.15 -1.19 1.43
CA LEU A 52 1.09 -0.78 0.79
C LEU A 52 2.24 -1.75 1.06
N ASN A 53 2.38 -2.26 2.28
CA ASN A 53 3.44 -3.22 2.61
C ASN A 53 3.28 -4.52 1.81
N GLU A 54 2.05 -5.03 1.74
CA GLU A 54 1.75 -6.22 0.93
C GLU A 54 1.97 -5.95 -0.57
N ALA A 55 1.60 -4.76 -1.06
CA ALA A 55 1.87 -4.32 -2.43
C ALA A 55 3.36 -4.33 -2.79
N VAL A 56 4.19 -3.80 -1.89
CA VAL A 56 5.65 -3.77 -2.07
C VAL A 56 6.19 -5.19 -2.13
N MET A 57 5.83 -6.04 -1.16
CA MET A 57 6.31 -7.42 -1.13
C MET A 57 5.89 -8.20 -2.38
N ALA A 58 4.65 -8.05 -2.83
CA ALA A 58 4.16 -8.71 -4.03
C ALA A 58 4.89 -8.21 -5.28
N ALA A 59 5.12 -6.90 -5.39
CA ALA A 59 5.86 -6.33 -6.52
C ALA A 59 7.31 -6.80 -6.55
N GLU A 60 8.02 -6.78 -5.42
CA GLU A 60 9.40 -7.26 -5.32
C GLU A 60 9.50 -8.75 -5.68
N GLN A 61 8.58 -9.58 -5.16
CA GLN A 61 8.54 -11.00 -5.48
C GLN A 61 8.31 -11.25 -6.98
N GLU A 62 7.42 -10.50 -7.62
CA GLU A 62 7.20 -10.61 -9.07
C GLU A 62 8.39 -10.10 -9.88
N MET A 63 9.07 -9.06 -9.42
CA MET A 63 10.29 -8.55 -10.04
C MET A 63 11.41 -9.59 -10.01
N GLU A 64 11.65 -10.20 -8.85
CA GLU A 64 12.65 -11.26 -8.69
C GLU A 64 12.34 -12.46 -9.59
N GLN A 65 11.08 -12.92 -9.63
CA GLN A 65 10.67 -13.99 -10.53
C GLN A 65 10.87 -13.64 -12.00
N THR A 66 10.65 -12.38 -12.38
CA THR A 66 10.87 -11.89 -13.74
C THR A 66 12.34 -11.91 -14.12
N PHE A 67 13.22 -11.47 -13.21
CA PHE A 67 14.66 -11.53 -13.42
C PHE A 67 15.18 -12.97 -13.50
N LEU A 68 14.68 -13.88 -12.66
CA LEU A 68 15.06 -15.29 -12.70
C LEU A 68 14.60 -16.01 -13.97
N SER A 69 13.45 -15.64 -14.50
CA SER A 69 12.91 -16.22 -15.74
C SER A 69 13.42 -15.55 -17.00
N GLU A 70 14.14 -14.42 -16.89
CA GLU A 70 14.51 -13.53 -18.00
C GLU A 70 13.34 -13.28 -18.98
N ARG A 71 12.10 -13.25 -18.46
CA ARG A 71 10.90 -13.20 -19.28
C ARG A 71 10.68 -11.78 -19.78
N GLU A 72 10.60 -11.64 -21.10
CA GLU A 72 10.22 -10.39 -21.76
C GLU A 72 8.72 -10.34 -22.05
N GLY A 73 8.14 -9.14 -21.98
CA GLY A 73 6.75 -8.89 -22.32
C GLY A 73 5.96 -8.23 -21.20
N THR A 74 4.65 -8.15 -21.41
CA THR A 74 3.72 -7.47 -20.50
C THR A 74 2.65 -8.43 -20.05
N TRP A 75 2.46 -8.55 -18.74
CA TRP A 75 1.41 -9.39 -18.15
C TRP A 75 0.84 -8.76 -16.89
N SER A 76 -0.31 -9.28 -16.46
CA SER A 76 -0.96 -8.88 -15.22
C SER A 76 -1.19 -10.07 -14.29
N VAL A 77 -0.97 -9.86 -12.99
CA VAL A 77 -1.21 -10.83 -11.92
C VAL A 77 -2.36 -10.32 -11.07
N CYS A 78 -3.42 -11.13 -10.93
CA CYS A 78 -4.60 -10.80 -10.15
C CYS A 78 -4.46 -11.36 -8.73
N LEU A 79 -4.64 -10.50 -7.74
CA LEU A 79 -4.56 -10.84 -6.32
C LEU A 79 -5.91 -10.65 -5.63
N ASP A 80 -6.20 -11.51 -4.66
CA ASP A 80 -7.36 -11.44 -3.79
C ASP A 80 -7.15 -10.42 -2.65
N GLN A 81 -8.16 -10.28 -1.77
CA GLN A 81 -8.07 -9.40 -0.58
C GLN A 81 -6.99 -9.83 0.43
N ALA A 82 -6.51 -11.07 0.34
CA ALA A 82 -5.46 -11.61 1.17
C ALA A 82 -4.08 -11.58 0.46
N TRP A 83 -3.95 -10.82 -0.64
CA TRP A 83 -2.73 -10.70 -1.44
C TRP A 83 -2.21 -12.02 -2.00
N LYS A 84 -3.11 -12.97 -2.25
CA LYS A 84 -2.82 -14.27 -2.86
C LYS A 84 -3.26 -14.28 -4.32
N PRO A 85 -2.56 -15.05 -5.17
CA PRO A 85 -2.97 -15.20 -6.57
C PRO A 85 -4.39 -15.78 -6.63
N VAL A 86 -5.29 -15.10 -7.35
CA VAL A 86 -6.69 -15.53 -7.54
C VAL A 86 -6.75 -16.86 -8.33
N SER A 87 -5.74 -17.13 -9.14
CA SER A 87 -5.56 -18.37 -9.88
C SER A 87 -4.45 -19.22 -9.28
N GLU A 88 -4.73 -20.50 -8.96
CA GLU A 88 -3.71 -21.48 -8.57
C GLU A 88 -2.83 -21.94 -9.75
N ASP A 89 -3.25 -21.66 -11.00
CA ASP A 89 -2.44 -21.97 -12.17
C ASP A 89 -1.20 -21.06 -12.24
N PRO A 90 0.01 -21.62 -12.41
CA PRO A 90 1.25 -20.83 -12.57
C PRO A 90 1.23 -19.96 -13.84
N ASP A 91 0.34 -20.28 -14.80
CA ASP A 91 0.07 -19.54 -16.03
C ASP A 91 -1.16 -18.62 -15.94
N GLY A 92 -1.78 -18.44 -14.77
CA GLY A 92 -2.89 -17.51 -14.55
C GLY A 92 -2.54 -16.02 -14.74
N ARG A 93 -1.34 -15.74 -15.25
CA ARG A 93 -0.88 -14.42 -15.70
C ARG A 93 -1.64 -14.05 -16.96
N LEU A 94 -2.45 -13.00 -16.89
CA LEU A 94 -3.19 -12.54 -18.05
C LEU A 94 -2.22 -11.83 -19.02
N PRO A 95 -2.24 -12.16 -20.32
CA PRO A 95 -1.42 -11.47 -21.30
C PRO A 95 -1.91 -10.03 -21.46
N GLY A 96 -0.98 -9.07 -21.37
CA GLY A 96 -1.29 -7.64 -21.44
C GLY A 96 -1.69 -7.02 -20.10
N THR A 97 -1.92 -5.71 -20.11
CA THR A 97 -2.29 -4.92 -18.93
C THR A 97 -3.80 -4.75 -18.76
N ASP A 98 -4.57 -4.95 -19.83
CA ASP A 98 -6.00 -4.70 -19.87
C ASP A 98 -6.72 -5.99 -20.22
N GLY A 99 -7.47 -6.51 -19.26
CA GLY A 99 -8.34 -7.65 -19.43
C GLY A 99 -9.54 -7.54 -18.49
N PRO A 100 -10.62 -8.30 -18.75
CA PRO A 100 -11.62 -8.50 -17.72
C PRO A 100 -10.98 -9.27 -16.57
N PHE A 101 -10.71 -8.58 -15.47
CA PHE A 101 -10.22 -9.20 -14.25
C PHE A 101 -11.34 -10.04 -13.62
N PRO A 102 -11.03 -11.20 -13.02
CA PRO A 102 -11.99 -11.98 -12.25
C PRO A 102 -12.69 -11.11 -11.19
N GLU A 103 -13.97 -11.36 -10.90
CA GLU A 103 -14.74 -10.57 -9.91
C GLU A 103 -14.13 -10.60 -8.50
N GLU A 104 -13.36 -11.64 -8.19
CA GLU A 104 -12.65 -11.84 -6.91
C GLU A 104 -11.33 -11.05 -6.80
N THR A 105 -10.97 -10.30 -7.85
CA THR A 105 -9.72 -9.53 -7.91
C THR A 105 -9.83 -8.27 -7.06
N TYR A 106 -9.01 -8.20 -6.02
CA TYR A 106 -8.86 -7.02 -5.19
C TYR A 106 -7.76 -6.09 -5.72
N ALA A 107 -6.61 -6.66 -6.09
CA ALA A 107 -5.45 -5.92 -6.59
C ALA A 107 -4.89 -6.56 -7.87
N VAL A 108 -4.27 -5.75 -8.73
CA VAL A 108 -3.64 -6.18 -9.98
C VAL A 108 -2.22 -5.65 -10.03
N LEU A 109 -1.26 -6.55 -10.27
CA LEU A 109 0.12 -6.18 -10.58
C LEU A 109 0.30 -6.19 -12.08
N ARG A 110 0.59 -5.04 -12.68
CA ARG A 110 0.95 -4.91 -14.10
C ARG A 110 2.47 -4.94 -14.21
N VAL A 111 3.00 -6.01 -14.80
CA VAL A 111 4.44 -6.18 -15.00
C VAL A 111 4.76 -5.89 -16.48
N THR A 112 5.67 -4.96 -16.72
CA THR A 112 6.25 -4.65 -18.02
C THR A 112 7.74 -4.96 -18.00
N SER A 113 8.15 -5.97 -18.76
CA SER A 113 9.53 -6.38 -18.90
C SER A 113 10.00 -6.10 -20.32
N GLN A 114 11.02 -5.26 -20.47
CA GLN A 114 11.61 -4.87 -21.75
C GLN A 114 13.12 -5.05 -21.70
N ALA A 115 13.67 -5.83 -22.64
CA ALA A 115 15.10 -5.91 -22.84
C ALA A 115 15.61 -4.67 -23.61
N ASP A 116 16.61 -4.00 -23.05
CA ASP A 116 17.39 -2.94 -23.67
C ASP A 116 18.86 -3.37 -23.74
N GLY A 117 19.23 -4.05 -24.84
CA GLY A 117 20.56 -4.58 -25.05
C GLY A 117 20.93 -5.70 -24.08
N ARG A 118 21.69 -5.37 -23.03
CA ARG A 118 22.14 -6.31 -21.96
C ARG A 118 21.39 -6.11 -20.64
N LEU A 119 20.43 -5.20 -20.61
CA LEU A 119 19.67 -4.86 -19.42
C LEU A 119 18.22 -5.28 -19.63
N LEU A 120 17.67 -6.04 -18.69
CA LEU A 120 16.25 -6.31 -18.60
C LEU A 120 15.63 -5.27 -17.67
N ASN A 121 14.88 -4.32 -18.24
CA ASN A 121 14.14 -3.32 -17.48
C ASN A 121 12.77 -3.88 -17.14
N VAL A 122 12.46 -3.94 -15.85
CA VAL A 122 11.20 -4.42 -15.30
C VAL A 122 10.55 -3.28 -14.55
N SER A 123 9.33 -2.94 -14.95
CA SER A 123 8.47 -1.98 -14.25
C SER A 123 7.22 -2.71 -13.79
N ILE A 124 6.87 -2.54 -12.52
CA ILE A 124 5.71 -3.15 -11.90
C ILE A 124 4.83 -2.06 -11.31
N GLN A 125 3.59 -2.01 -11.74
CA GLN A 125 2.57 -1.11 -11.20
C GLN A 125 1.56 -1.93 -10.41
N VAL A 126 1.30 -1.54 -9.17
CA VAL A 126 0.31 -2.20 -8.31
C VAL A 126 -0.91 -1.32 -8.20
N ASP A 127 -2.00 -1.80 -8.79
CA ASP A 127 -3.31 -1.15 -8.72
C ASP A 127 -4.17 -1.90 -7.69
N ALA A 128 -4.59 -1.23 -6.63
CA ALA A 128 -5.50 -1.80 -5.65
C ALA A 128 -6.94 -1.33 -5.90
N HIS A 129 -7.90 -2.04 -5.33
CA HIS A 129 -9.34 -1.75 -5.46
C HIS A 129 -9.86 -1.81 -6.90
N VAL A 130 -9.36 -2.72 -7.72
CA VAL A 130 -9.73 -2.82 -9.15
C VAL A 130 -11.22 -3.21 -9.36
N SER A 131 -11.83 -3.89 -8.39
CA SER A 131 -13.26 -4.21 -8.37
C SER A 131 -14.14 -3.00 -8.02
N GLU A 132 -13.57 -1.96 -7.40
CA GLU A 132 -14.25 -0.68 -7.18
C GLU A 132 -14.04 0.21 -8.41
N SER A 133 -15.00 1.08 -8.73
CA SER A 133 -15.02 1.91 -9.94
C SER A 133 -13.82 2.87 -10.12
N ILE A 134 -12.88 2.88 -9.16
CA ILE A 134 -11.71 3.76 -9.13
C ILE A 134 -10.48 2.86 -8.94
N GLN A 135 -9.74 2.65 -10.01
CA GLN A 135 -8.43 2.02 -9.96
C GLN A 135 -7.43 3.03 -9.41
N GLU A 136 -6.86 2.78 -8.22
CA GLU A 136 -5.81 3.61 -7.63
C GLU A 136 -4.48 2.85 -7.66
N THR A 137 -3.49 3.41 -8.35
CA THR A 137 -2.11 2.90 -8.30
C THR A 137 -1.52 3.26 -6.96
N ILE A 138 -1.29 2.24 -6.12
CA ILE A 138 -0.78 2.41 -4.76
C ILE A 138 0.73 2.27 -4.67
N TYR A 139 1.36 1.62 -5.65
CA TYR A 139 2.82 1.46 -5.69
C TYR A 139 3.34 1.27 -7.12
N THR A 140 4.57 1.70 -7.36
CA THR A 140 5.31 1.46 -8.60
C THR A 140 6.75 1.12 -8.28
N LEU A 141 7.23 0.02 -8.86
CA LEU A 141 8.59 -0.48 -8.71
C LEU A 141 9.25 -0.55 -10.08
N GLU A 142 10.44 0.03 -10.19
CA GLU A 142 11.26 -0.05 -11.41
C GLU A 142 12.60 -0.69 -11.06
N GLY A 143 13.05 -1.65 -11.86
CA GLY A 143 14.32 -2.33 -11.69
C GLY A 143 14.96 -2.68 -13.02
N SER A 144 16.29 -2.80 -13.02
CA SER A 144 17.07 -3.23 -14.18
C SER A 144 18.02 -4.35 -13.77
N HIS A 145 18.09 -5.42 -14.56
CA HIS A 145 19.00 -6.55 -14.30
C HIS A 145 19.91 -6.79 -15.51
N MET A 146 21.21 -7.04 -15.27
CA MET A 146 22.14 -7.41 -16.34
C MET A 146 21.93 -8.88 -16.73
N THR A 147 21.57 -9.14 -17.99
CA THR A 147 21.45 -10.52 -18.50
C THR A 147 22.85 -11.04 -18.84
N GLY A 148 23.17 -12.24 -18.34
CA GLY A 148 24.53 -12.81 -18.32
C GLY A 148 25.05 -13.32 -19.67
N ARG A 149 24.72 -12.69 -20.80
CA ARG A 149 25.18 -13.14 -22.12
C ARG A 149 26.61 -12.69 -22.39
N GLU A 150 27.57 -13.40 -21.80
CA GLU A 150 28.95 -13.40 -22.29
C GLU A 150 28.97 -14.15 -23.64
N GLU A 151 28.97 -13.40 -24.74
CA GLU A 151 29.37 -13.93 -26.04
C GLU A 151 30.84 -14.35 -25.98
N GLY A 152 31.05 -15.67 -25.84
CA GLY A 152 32.30 -16.35 -26.17
C GLY A 152 32.62 -16.30 -27.67
N GLU A 153 32.62 -15.12 -28.28
CA GLU A 153 33.01 -14.87 -29.68
C GLU A 153 34.42 -14.26 -29.79
N ARG A 154 35.38 -14.70 -28.96
CA ARG A 154 36.79 -14.33 -29.13
C ARG A 154 37.77 -15.47 -29.38
N GLU A 155 37.33 -16.73 -29.37
CA GLU A 155 38.25 -17.87 -29.60
C GLU A 155 38.26 -18.41 -31.04
N ARG A 156 37.33 -18.00 -31.92
CA ARG A 156 37.29 -18.51 -33.30
C ARG A 156 38.26 -17.84 -34.29
N ASN A 157 39.04 -16.85 -33.85
CA ASN A 157 39.94 -16.10 -34.74
C ASN A 157 41.44 -16.37 -34.51
N SER A 158 41.80 -17.21 -33.54
CA SER A 158 43.19 -17.64 -33.30
C SER A 158 43.55 -18.95 -33.99
N GLU A 159 42.59 -19.84 -34.25
CA GLU A 159 42.87 -21.16 -34.82
C GLU A 159 43.03 -21.15 -36.35
N ASN A 160 42.63 -20.07 -37.04
CA ASN A 160 42.78 -19.94 -38.48
C ASN A 160 44.09 -19.24 -38.91
N ARG A 161 45.02 -19.02 -37.97
CA ARG A 161 46.33 -18.38 -38.19
C ARG A 161 47.53 -19.30 -37.96
N GLN A 162 47.33 -20.56 -37.63
CA GLN A 162 48.39 -21.57 -37.63
C GLN A 162 48.20 -22.51 -38.81
N ASN A 163 48.40 -21.93 -40.00
CA ASN A 163 48.72 -22.66 -41.22
C ASN A 163 50.22 -22.48 -41.48
#